data_AF-A0A143XN06-F1
#
_entry.id   AF-A0A143XN06-F1
#
_cell.length_a   1.000
_cell.length_b   1.000
_cell.length_c   1.000
_cell.angle_alpha   90.00
_cell.angle_beta   90.00
_cell.angle_gamma   90.00
#
_symmetry.space_group_name_H-M   'P 1'
#
loop_
_entity.id
_entity.type
_entity.pdbx_description
1 polymer ?
#
loop_
_entity_poly.entity_id
_entity_poly.type
_entity_poly.pdbx_seq_one_letter_code
_entity_poly.pdbx_strand_id
1 'polypeptide(L)'
;MEYFLQLFGDRSVGWAVTVIGALIFLYLCYKKVEAYFSDKAIREKNKDEQVQDVIDQAKKYPAWHQQSVEIQQKFTDAIDGLRESQKETIERIRSLEEEMQRRERNKLRDRILQSYRYYTSTEKNPLKEWSEMEAEAFWKIFKDYEELKGNGYVHTEVQPAMNDLGVIPMHETARITELMQSRK
;
A
#
# COMPACT_ATOMS: atom_id res chain seq x y z
N MET A 1 -64.56 27.53 -74.09
CA MET A 1 -65.37 26.30 -74.24
C MET A 1 -65.16 25.61 -75.58
N GLU A 2 -64.88 26.33 -76.69
CA GLU A 2 -64.56 25.68 -77.99
C GLU A 2 -63.13 25.09 -78.08
N TYR A 3 -62.14 25.66 -77.39
CA TYR A 3 -60.77 25.13 -77.39
C TYR A 3 -60.59 23.82 -76.59
N PHE A 4 -61.53 23.51 -75.70
CA PHE A 4 -61.48 22.32 -74.84
C PHE A 4 -62.02 21.07 -75.57
N LEU A 5 -62.92 21.27 -76.54
CA LEU A 5 -63.55 20.20 -77.33
C LEU A 5 -62.72 19.78 -78.54
N GLN A 6 -61.76 20.60 -78.99
CA GLN A 6 -60.92 20.29 -80.13
C GLN A 6 -59.69 19.44 -79.77
N LEU A 7 -59.26 19.45 -78.49
CA LEU A 7 -58.15 18.63 -78.01
C LEU A 7 -58.55 17.19 -77.63
N PHE A 8 -59.84 16.94 -77.42
CA PHE A 8 -60.38 15.63 -77.06
C PHE A 8 -61.43 15.19 -78.08
N GLY A 9 -60.96 14.76 -79.25
CA GLY A 9 -61.79 14.15 -80.27
C GLY A 9 -62.46 12.86 -79.77
N ASP A 10 -63.78 12.80 -79.94
CA ASP A 10 -64.66 11.62 -80.04
C ASP A 10 -64.47 10.46 -79.03
N ARG A 11 -64.07 10.75 -77.78
CA ARG A 11 -64.12 9.79 -76.66
C ARG A 11 -64.67 10.43 -75.39
N SER A 12 -65.65 9.75 -74.79
CA SER A 12 -66.36 10.14 -73.57
C SER A 12 -65.43 10.58 -72.44
N VAL A 13 -65.80 11.67 -71.76
CA VAL A 13 -65.09 12.29 -70.62
C VAL A 13 -64.67 11.28 -69.54
N GLY A 14 -65.42 10.17 -69.38
CA GLY A 14 -65.07 9.08 -68.46
C GLY A 14 -63.75 8.37 -68.78
N TRP A 15 -63.40 8.20 -70.06
CA TRP A 15 -62.13 7.56 -70.46
C TRP A 15 -60.92 8.45 -70.11
N ALA A 16 -61.02 9.76 -70.36
CA ALA A 16 -59.98 10.71 -69.99
C ALA A 16 -59.73 10.72 -68.47
N VAL A 17 -60.78 10.67 -67.66
CA VAL A 17 -60.67 10.58 -66.19
C VAL A 17 -59.98 9.29 -65.75
N THR A 18 -60.30 8.14 -66.37
CA THR A 18 -59.63 6.86 -66.05
C THR A 18 -58.16 6.85 -66.45
N VAL A 19 -57.79 7.46 -67.57
CA VAL A 19 -56.39 7.56 -68.01
C VAL A 19 -55.59 8.47 -67.07
N ILE A 20 -56.16 9.61 -66.66
CA ILE A 20 -55.53 10.50 -65.69
C ILE A 20 -55.37 9.80 -64.33
N GLY A 21 -56.39 9.07 -63.87
CA GLY A 21 -56.31 8.27 -62.65
C GLY A 21 -55.23 7.18 -62.71
N ALA A 22 -55.10 6.49 -63.84
CA ALA A 22 -54.05 5.49 -64.05
C ALA A 22 -52.65 6.10 -64.07
N LEU A 23 -52.48 7.28 -64.67
CA LEU A 23 -51.21 8.02 -64.66
C LEU A 23 -50.82 8.48 -63.25
N ILE A 24 -51.78 8.97 -62.47
CA ILE A 24 -51.55 9.34 -61.06
C ILE A 24 -51.18 8.11 -60.24
N PHE A 25 -51.87 6.98 -60.43
CA PHE A 25 -51.57 5.74 -59.74
C PHE A 25 -50.16 5.21 -60.08
N LEU A 26 -49.76 5.26 -61.35
CA LEU A 26 -48.41 4.91 -61.78
C LEU A 26 -47.34 5.84 -61.17
N TYR A 27 -47.60 7.14 -61.11
CA TYR A 27 -46.70 8.10 -60.47
C TYR A 27 -46.54 7.83 -58.97
N LEU A 28 -47.65 7.55 -58.27
CA LEU A 28 -47.63 7.19 -56.85
C LEU A 28 -46.89 5.87 -56.59
N CYS A 29 -47.06 4.87 -57.47
CA CYS A 29 -46.32 3.61 -57.40
C CYS A 29 -44.83 3.84 -57.61
N TYR A 30 -44.44 4.63 -58.62
CA TYR A 30 -43.04 4.98 -58.87
C TYR A 30 -42.41 5.68 -57.65
N LYS A 31 -43.06 6.71 -57.11
CA LYS A 31 -42.57 7.45 -55.94
C LYS A 31 -42.41 6.56 -54.70
N LYS A 32 -43.31 5.60 -54.51
CA LYS A 32 -43.24 4.66 -53.37
C LYS A 32 -42.11 3.64 -53.53
N VAL A 33 -41.88 3.16 -54.76
CA VAL A 33 -40.77 2.26 -55.08
C VAL A 33 -39.43 2.99 -54.91
N GLU A 34 -39.31 4.22 -55.41
CA GLU A 34 -38.12 5.06 -55.25
C GLU A 34 -37.81 5.36 -53.78
N ALA A 35 -38.82 5.74 -52.98
CA ALA A 35 -38.66 5.95 -51.55
C ALA A 35 -38.20 4.68 -50.81
N TYR A 36 -38.75 3.51 -51.18
CA TYR A 36 -38.37 2.24 -50.56
C TYR A 36 -36.93 1.84 -50.90
N PHE A 37 -36.49 2.01 -52.15
CA PHE A 37 -35.11 1.74 -52.55
C PHE A 37 -34.12 2.73 -51.93
N SER A 38 -34.49 4.01 -51.83
CA SER A 38 -33.69 5.04 -51.15
C SER A 38 -33.53 4.72 -49.66
N ASP A 39 -34.63 4.46 -48.94
CA ASP A 39 -34.59 4.11 -47.52
C ASP A 39 -33.88 2.79 -47.24
N LYS A 40 -33.93 1.82 -48.17
CA LYS A 40 -33.20 0.57 -48.05
C LYS A 40 -31.70 0.79 -48.23
N ALA A 41 -31.29 1.58 -49.23
CA ALA A 41 -29.89 1.92 -49.46
C ALA A 41 -29.29 2.74 -48.32
N ILE A 42 -30.05 3.67 -47.73
CA ILE A 42 -29.64 4.45 -46.55
C ILE A 42 -29.49 3.51 -45.33
N ARG A 43 -30.42 2.57 -45.13
CA ARG A 43 -30.32 1.60 -44.04
C ARG A 43 -29.15 0.63 -44.19
N GLU A 44 -28.83 0.20 -45.40
CA GLU A 44 -27.66 -0.64 -45.68
C GLU A 44 -26.36 0.15 -45.43
N LYS A 45 -26.25 1.38 -45.95
CA LYS A 45 -25.10 2.26 -45.63
C LYS A 45 -24.90 2.49 -44.13
N ASN A 46 -25.97 2.82 -43.41
CA ASN A 46 -25.89 3.07 -41.97
C ASN A 46 -25.50 1.82 -41.18
N LYS A 47 -25.86 0.62 -41.65
CA LYS A 47 -25.41 -0.64 -41.05
C LYS A 47 -23.95 -0.92 -41.37
N ASP A 48 -23.53 -0.70 -42.61
CA ASP A 48 -22.14 -0.89 -43.02
C ASP A 48 -21.18 0.06 -42.27
N GLU A 49 -21.60 1.31 -42.05
CA GLU A 49 -20.85 2.28 -41.22
C GLU A 49 -20.74 1.83 -39.76
N GLN A 50 -21.83 1.36 -39.15
CA GLN A 50 -21.80 0.82 -37.79
C GLN A 50 -20.92 -0.43 -37.69
N VAL A 51 -20.99 -1.32 -38.68
CA VAL A 51 -20.14 -2.51 -38.74
C VAL A 51 -18.67 -2.11 -38.89
N GLN A 52 -18.36 -1.11 -39.70
CA GLN A 52 -16.99 -0.62 -39.82
C GLN A 52 -16.48 0.06 -38.55
N ASP A 53 -17.30 0.85 -37.86
CA ASP A 53 -16.92 1.44 -36.58
C ASP A 53 -16.61 0.35 -35.53
N VAL A 54 -17.42 -0.70 -35.46
CA VAL A 54 -17.16 -1.87 -34.60
C VAL A 54 -15.87 -2.59 -34.99
N ILE A 55 -15.63 -2.78 -36.29
CA ILE A 55 -14.39 -3.38 -36.80
C ILE A 55 -13.18 -2.51 -36.44
N ASP A 56 -13.28 -1.19 -36.57
CA ASP A 56 -12.19 -0.26 -36.27
C ASP A 56 -11.92 -0.15 -34.78
N GLN A 57 -12.93 -0.29 -33.93
CA GLN A 57 -12.75 -0.49 -32.48
C GLN A 57 -12.07 -1.82 -32.18
N ALA A 58 -12.50 -2.92 -32.81
CA ALA A 58 -11.88 -4.23 -32.63
C ALA A 58 -10.41 -4.26 -33.10
N LYS A 59 -10.06 -3.53 -34.16
CA LYS A 59 -8.66 -3.38 -34.61
C LYS A 59 -7.77 -2.66 -33.59
N LYS A 60 -8.33 -1.84 -32.69
CA LYS A 60 -7.58 -1.19 -31.60
C LYS A 60 -7.31 -2.12 -30.42
N TYR A 61 -8.08 -3.20 -30.29
CA TYR A 61 -7.97 -4.13 -29.16
C TYR A 61 -6.56 -4.74 -29.00
N PRO A 62 -5.87 -5.24 -30.04
CA PRO A 62 -4.51 -5.75 -29.90
C PRO A 62 -3.52 -4.72 -29.36
N ALA A 63 -3.64 -3.46 -29.79
CA ALA A 63 -2.78 -2.37 -29.33
C ALA A 63 -3.01 -2.05 -27.84
N TRP A 64 -4.27 -1.98 -27.41
CA TRP A 64 -4.61 -1.78 -25.98
C TRP A 64 -4.21 -2.98 -25.12
N HIS A 65 -4.36 -4.20 -25.64
CA HIS A 65 -3.94 -5.40 -24.96
C HIS A 65 -2.43 -5.41 -24.75
N GLN A 66 -1.65 -5.12 -25.80
CA GLN A 66 -0.20 -5.02 -25.72
C GLN A 66 0.24 -3.93 -24.73
N GLN A 67 -0.36 -2.74 -24.80
CA GLN A 67 -0.10 -1.66 -23.84
C GLN A 67 -0.39 -2.10 -22.40
N SER A 68 -1.50 -2.83 -22.18
CA SER A 68 -1.86 -3.31 -20.86
C SER A 68 -0.84 -4.32 -20.33
N VAL A 69 -0.36 -5.23 -21.18
CA VAL A 69 0.69 -6.20 -20.84
C VAL A 69 1.99 -5.48 -20.48
N GLU A 70 2.42 -4.49 -21.26
CA GLU A 70 3.63 -3.71 -20.98
C GLU A 70 3.54 -2.93 -19.66
N ILE A 71 2.37 -2.36 -19.37
CA ILE A 71 2.12 -1.66 -18.10
C ILE A 71 2.17 -2.65 -16.93
N GLN A 72 1.54 -3.83 -17.07
CA GLN A 72 1.59 -4.87 -16.06
C GLN A 72 3.02 -5.34 -15.80
N GLN A 73 3.81 -5.53 -16.85
CA GLN A 73 5.21 -5.92 -16.72
C GLN A 73 6.03 -4.86 -15.97
N LYS A 74 5.92 -3.58 -16.36
CA LYS A 74 6.59 -2.47 -15.68
C LYS A 74 6.21 -2.37 -14.20
N PHE A 75 4.93 -2.55 -13.87
CA PHE A 75 4.50 -2.55 -12.48
C PHE A 75 5.00 -3.77 -11.71
N THR A 76 5.02 -4.94 -12.33
CA THR A 76 5.55 -6.17 -11.72
C THR A 76 7.04 -6.00 -11.43
N ASP A 77 7.82 -5.52 -12.39
CA ASP A 77 9.25 -5.27 -12.23
C ASP A 77 9.53 -4.23 -11.12
N ALA A 78 8.72 -3.16 -11.07
CA ALA A 78 8.85 -2.14 -10.03
C ALA A 78 8.47 -2.68 -8.64
N ILE A 79 7.44 -3.52 -8.55
CA ILE A 79 7.04 -4.18 -7.30
C ILE A 79 8.13 -5.13 -6.84
N ASP A 80 8.70 -5.94 -7.74
CA ASP A 80 9.75 -6.89 -7.41
C ASP A 80 11.02 -6.17 -6.95
N GLY A 81 11.41 -5.09 -7.65
CA GLY A 81 12.52 -4.23 -7.21
C GLY A 81 12.28 -3.59 -5.83
N LEU A 82 11.06 -3.14 -5.56
CA LEU A 82 10.68 -2.60 -4.25
C LEU A 82 10.74 -3.68 -3.16
N ARG A 83 10.26 -4.90 -3.45
CA ARG A 83 10.29 -6.02 -2.50
C ARG A 83 11.71 -6.41 -2.13
N GLU A 84 12.63 -6.44 -3.10
CA GLU A 84 14.04 -6.73 -2.82
C GLU A 84 14.68 -5.63 -1.96
N SER A 85 14.45 -4.35 -2.31
CA SER A 85 14.94 -3.23 -1.51
C SER A 85 14.38 -3.22 -0.08
N GLN A 86 13.09 -3.57 0.08
CA GLN A 86 12.47 -3.71 1.40
C GLN A 86 13.10 -4.84 2.20
N LYS A 87 13.40 -5.98 1.57
CA LYS A 87 14.07 -7.11 2.22
C LYS A 87 15.46 -6.72 2.71
N GLU A 88 16.27 -6.10 1.87
CA GLU A 88 17.60 -5.59 2.25
C GLU A 88 17.50 -4.58 3.40
N THR A 89 16.52 -3.68 3.34
CA THR A 89 16.29 -2.69 4.41
C THR A 89 15.92 -3.37 5.74
N ILE A 90 15.05 -4.38 5.72
CA ILE A 90 14.67 -5.15 6.92
C ILE A 90 15.89 -5.88 7.50
N GLU A 91 16.71 -6.49 6.66
CA GLU A 91 17.93 -7.16 7.10
C GLU A 91 18.91 -6.18 7.76
N ARG A 92 19.09 -5.00 7.16
CA ARG A 92 19.93 -3.93 7.72
C ARG A 92 19.38 -3.38 9.04
N ILE A 93 18.06 -3.24 9.17
CA ILE A 93 17.43 -2.82 10.44
C ILE A 93 17.70 -3.85 11.52
N ARG A 94 17.49 -5.15 11.23
CA ARG A 94 17.76 -6.23 12.19
C ARG A 94 19.23 -6.22 12.64
N SER A 95 20.18 -6.08 11.71
CA SER A 95 21.60 -6.03 12.07
C SER A 95 21.92 -4.81 12.96
N LEU A 96 21.32 -3.64 12.67
CA LEU A 96 21.49 -2.44 13.49
C LEU A 96 20.87 -2.60 14.89
N GLU A 97 19.71 -3.24 14.99
CA GLU A 97 19.06 -3.55 16.27
C GLU A 97 19.92 -4.50 17.10
N GLU A 98 20.47 -5.56 16.51
CA GLU A 98 21.37 -6.50 17.18
C GLU A 98 22.65 -5.81 17.67
N GLU A 99 23.26 -4.95 16.84
CA GLU A 99 24.42 -4.15 17.22
C GLU A 99 24.11 -3.17 18.34
N MET A 100 22.95 -2.52 18.30
CA MET A 100 22.49 -1.60 19.35
C MET A 100 22.27 -2.36 20.66
N GLN A 101 21.53 -3.46 20.64
CA GLN A 101 21.31 -4.31 21.83
C GLN A 101 22.64 -4.81 22.41
N ARG A 102 23.57 -5.24 21.56
CA ARG A 102 24.91 -5.65 22.00
C ARG A 102 25.68 -4.50 22.66
N ARG A 103 25.63 -3.29 22.08
CA ARG A 103 26.29 -2.10 22.65
C ARG A 103 25.68 -1.70 23.99
N GLU A 104 24.36 -1.66 24.08
CA GLU A 104 23.65 -1.35 25.32
C GLU A 104 23.95 -2.39 26.41
N ARG A 105 23.88 -3.69 26.08
CA ARG A 105 24.30 -4.76 27.01
C ARG A 105 25.72 -4.56 27.52
N ASN A 106 26.66 -4.15 26.66
CA ASN A 106 28.04 -3.89 27.07
C ASN A 106 28.17 -2.66 27.98
N LYS A 107 27.40 -1.59 27.73
CA LYS A 107 27.36 -0.40 28.60
C LYS A 107 26.78 -0.75 29.97
N LEU A 108 25.67 -1.50 30.01
CA LEU A 108 25.08 -1.97 31.25
C LEU A 108 26.07 -2.86 32.02
N ARG A 109 26.73 -3.80 31.34
CA ARG A 109 27.78 -4.63 31.93
C ARG A 109 28.89 -3.79 32.57
N ASP A 110 29.39 -2.78 31.87
CA ASP A 110 30.44 -1.91 32.40
C ASP A 110 29.95 -1.16 33.65
N ARG A 111 28.75 -0.60 33.60
CA ARG A 111 28.14 0.08 34.75
C ARG A 111 27.95 -0.84 35.96
N ILE A 112 27.45 -2.06 35.74
CA ILE A 112 27.32 -3.09 36.77
C ILE A 112 28.68 -3.41 37.39
N LEU A 113 29.72 -3.56 36.56
CA LEU A 113 31.08 -3.85 37.04
C LEU A 113 31.68 -2.68 37.83
N GLN A 114 31.40 -1.43 37.44
CA GLN A 114 31.81 -0.26 38.20
C GLN A 114 31.14 -0.22 39.58
N SER A 115 29.82 -0.41 39.63
CA SER A 115 29.08 -0.51 40.89
C SER A 115 29.58 -1.65 41.77
N TYR A 116 29.80 -2.83 41.19
CA TYR A 116 30.37 -3.98 41.88
C TYR A 116 31.71 -3.66 42.53
N ARG A 117 32.65 -3.05 41.79
CA ARG A 117 33.96 -2.65 42.31
C ARG A 117 33.87 -1.64 43.44
N TYR A 118 32.90 -0.73 43.39
CA TYR A 118 32.70 0.27 44.44
C TYR A 118 32.12 -0.35 45.71
N TYR A 119 31.00 -1.08 45.58
CA TYR A 119 30.26 -1.57 46.75
C TYR A 119 30.93 -2.76 47.45
N THR A 120 31.72 -3.57 46.72
CA THR A 120 32.45 -4.71 47.31
C THR A 120 33.86 -4.35 47.79
N SER A 121 34.35 -3.16 47.45
CA SER A 121 35.65 -2.68 47.93
C SER A 121 35.58 -2.33 49.42
N THR A 122 36.46 -2.94 50.22
CA THR A 122 36.59 -2.64 51.65
C THR A 122 37.15 -1.25 51.93
N GLU A 123 37.80 -0.61 50.95
CA GLU A 123 38.30 0.76 51.09
C GLU A 123 37.20 1.78 50.87
N LYS A 124 36.34 1.54 49.87
CA LYS A 124 35.28 2.44 49.43
C LYS A 124 33.99 2.24 50.20
N ASN A 125 33.67 1.00 50.55
CA ASN A 125 32.50 0.62 51.32
C ASN A 125 32.89 -0.35 52.46
N PRO A 126 33.51 0.16 53.54
CA PRO A 126 34.02 -0.69 54.62
C PRO A 126 32.93 -1.53 55.30
N LEU A 127 31.72 -0.98 55.41
CA LEU A 127 30.57 -1.64 56.02
C LEU A 127 29.97 -2.73 55.14
N LYS A 128 30.31 -2.77 53.83
CA LYS A 128 29.67 -3.66 52.84
C LYS A 128 28.14 -3.59 52.87
N GLU A 129 27.63 -2.38 53.09
CA GLU A 129 26.20 -2.08 53.09
C GLU A 129 25.88 -1.08 51.97
N TRP A 130 24.61 -1.01 51.59
CA TRP A 130 24.06 -0.03 50.66
C TRP A 130 22.64 0.34 51.05
N SER A 131 22.21 1.54 50.66
CA SER A 131 20.83 1.96 50.91
C SER A 131 19.87 1.17 50.02
N GLU A 132 18.62 1.03 50.49
CA GLU A 132 17.53 0.44 49.71
C GLU A 132 17.39 1.08 48.32
N MET A 133 17.57 2.40 48.21
CA MET A 133 17.55 3.12 46.93
C MET A 133 18.70 2.72 45.99
N GLU A 134 19.91 2.54 46.52
CA GLU A 134 21.08 2.09 45.74
C GLU A 134 20.89 0.65 45.26
N ALA A 135 20.38 -0.22 46.13
CA ALA A 135 20.07 -1.60 45.80
C ALA A 135 19.01 -1.66 44.69
N GLU A 136 17.90 -0.93 44.81
CA GLU A 136 16.85 -0.88 43.79
C GLU A 136 17.39 -0.41 42.44
N ALA A 137 18.17 0.68 42.43
CA ALA A 137 18.76 1.22 41.21
C ALA A 137 19.71 0.22 40.53
N PHE A 138 20.53 -0.48 41.32
CA PHE A 138 21.42 -1.51 40.80
C PHE A 138 20.66 -2.68 40.20
N TRP A 139 19.68 -3.23 40.93
CA TRP A 139 18.91 -4.38 40.48
C TRP A 139 18.05 -4.09 39.24
N LYS A 140 17.59 -2.84 39.08
CA LYS A 140 16.92 -2.42 37.84
C LYS A 140 17.87 -2.47 36.64
N ILE A 141 19.08 -1.94 36.77
CA ILE A 141 20.12 -1.99 35.72
C ILE A 141 20.52 -3.44 35.43
N PHE A 142 20.63 -4.27 36.47
CA PHE A 142 20.92 -5.70 36.34
C PHE A 142 19.84 -6.43 35.56
N LYS A 143 18.57 -6.14 35.86
CA LYS A 143 17.43 -6.71 35.15
C LYS A 143 17.40 -6.29 33.67
N ASP A 144 17.64 -5.01 33.37
CA ASP A 144 17.74 -4.52 31.98
C ASP A 144 18.87 -5.26 31.22
N TYR A 145 19.97 -5.57 31.91
CA TYR A 145 21.07 -6.35 31.36
C TYR A 145 20.65 -7.82 31.06
N GLU A 146 19.93 -8.46 31.98
CA GLU A 146 19.36 -9.81 31.78
C GLU A 146 18.36 -9.86 30.62
N GLU A 147 17.48 -8.86 30.51
CA GLU A 147 16.50 -8.75 29.43
C GLU A 147 17.18 -8.67 28.05
N LEU A 148 18.38 -8.07 27.98
CA LEU A 148 19.23 -8.07 26.80
C LEU A 148 20.10 -9.33 26.63
N LYS A 149 19.73 -10.42 27.31
CA LYS A 149 20.42 -11.72 27.36
C LYS A 149 21.85 -11.61 27.91
N GLY A 150 22.05 -10.69 28.85
CA GLY A 150 23.27 -10.58 29.64
C GLY A 150 23.54 -11.85 30.44
N ASN A 151 24.79 -12.30 30.46
CA ASN A 151 25.22 -13.49 31.19
C ASN A 151 26.74 -13.48 31.46
N GLY A 152 27.25 -14.46 32.20
CA GLY A 152 28.67 -14.71 32.46
C GLY A 152 29.08 -14.25 33.85
N TYR A 153 30.24 -13.58 33.95
CA TYR A 153 30.82 -13.11 35.20
C TYR A 153 29.85 -12.28 36.07
N VAL A 154 28.94 -11.54 35.43
CA VAL A 154 27.91 -10.77 36.11
C VAL A 154 26.98 -11.66 36.94
N HIS A 155 26.60 -12.83 36.45
CA HIS A 155 25.76 -13.77 37.21
C HIS A 155 26.53 -14.65 38.17
N THR A 156 27.75 -15.06 37.79
CA THR A 156 28.51 -16.03 38.58
C THR A 156 29.21 -15.39 39.77
N GLU A 157 29.67 -14.14 39.65
CA GLU A 157 30.51 -13.47 40.66
C GLU A 157 29.87 -12.19 41.17
N VAL A 158 29.38 -11.33 40.28
CA VAL A 158 28.81 -10.03 40.70
C VAL A 158 27.51 -10.22 41.45
N GLN A 159 26.56 -10.98 40.90
CA GLN A 159 25.25 -11.16 41.51
C GLN A 159 25.32 -11.72 42.95
N PRO A 160 26.06 -12.81 43.24
CA PRO A 160 26.21 -13.30 44.61
C PRO A 160 26.84 -12.26 45.53
N ALA A 161 27.94 -11.63 45.11
CA ALA A 161 28.63 -10.66 45.96
C ALA A 161 27.80 -9.41 46.25
N MET A 162 26.91 -9.01 45.34
CA MET A 162 25.98 -7.89 45.54
C MET A 162 24.79 -8.29 46.42
N ASN A 163 24.36 -9.56 46.38
CA ASN A 163 23.34 -10.09 47.30
C ASN A 163 23.84 -10.18 48.74
N ASP A 164 25.15 -10.35 48.94
CA ASP A 164 25.76 -10.41 50.28
C ASP A 164 25.85 -9.04 50.98
N LEU A 165 25.56 -7.93 50.26
CA LEU A 165 25.59 -6.58 50.82
C LEU A 165 24.38 -6.33 51.72
N GLY A 166 24.61 -5.77 52.91
CA GLY A 166 23.53 -5.39 53.83
C GLY A 166 22.72 -4.22 53.27
N VAL A 167 21.38 -4.36 53.19
CA VAL A 167 20.48 -3.29 52.73
C VAL A 167 20.00 -2.47 53.93
N ILE A 168 20.24 -1.16 53.91
CA ILE A 168 19.74 -0.21 54.91
C ILE A 168 18.42 0.41 54.42
N PRO A 169 17.29 0.19 55.12
CA PRO A 169 16.01 0.80 54.76
C PRO A 169 16.06 2.33 54.77
N MET A 170 15.33 2.99 53.88
CA MET A 170 15.38 4.46 53.74
C MET A 170 14.95 5.24 55.00
N HIS A 171 14.17 4.62 55.89
CA HIS A 171 13.70 5.24 57.12
C HIS A 171 14.76 5.25 58.25
N GLU A 172 15.83 4.46 58.14
CA GLU A 172 16.93 4.40 59.12
C GLU A 172 17.99 5.48 58.84
N THR A 173 17.59 6.75 58.95
CA THR A 173 18.40 7.91 58.55
C THR A 173 19.76 8.01 59.25
N ALA A 174 19.85 7.57 60.51
CA ALA A 174 21.11 7.55 61.27
C ALA A 174 22.13 6.58 60.64
N ARG A 175 21.70 5.36 60.30
CA ARG A 175 22.55 4.35 59.66
C ARG A 175 22.94 4.73 58.24
N ILE A 176 22.04 5.36 57.48
CA ILE A 176 22.38 5.90 56.15
C ILE A 176 23.44 6.99 56.28
N THR A 177 23.33 7.87 57.28
CA THR A 177 24.32 8.93 57.51
C THR A 177 25.69 8.34 57.86
N GLU A 178 25.73 7.36 58.76
CA GLU A 178 26.96 6.63 59.12
C GLU A 178 27.58 5.93 57.91
N LEU A 179 26.77 5.24 57.10
CA LEU A 179 27.21 4.62 55.86
C LEU A 179 27.87 5.64 54.92
N MET A 180 27.21 6.77 54.68
CA MET A 180 27.72 7.82 53.79
C MET A 180 29.02 8.46 54.32
N GLN A 181 29.15 8.61 55.65
CA GLN A 181 30.38 9.11 56.27
C GLN A 181 31.53 8.09 56.22
N SER A 182 31.21 6.79 56.27
CA SER A 182 32.22 5.71 56.21
C SER A 182 32.83 5.55 54.81
N ARG A 183 32.12 5.98 53.77
CA ARG A 183 32.51 5.81 52.37
C ARG A 183 33.44 6.95 51.91
N LYS A 184 34.43 6.62 51.08
CA LYS A 184 35.45 7.54 50.54
C LYS A 184 35.43 7.64 49.02
#